data_AF-X1SUL3-F1
#
_entry.id   AF-X1SUL3-F1
#
_cell.length_a   1.000
_cell.length_b   1.000
_cell.length_c   1.000
_cell.angle_alpha   90.00
_cell.angle_beta   90.00
_cell.angle_gamma   90.00
#
_symmetry.space_group_name_H-M   'P 1'
#
loop_
_entity.id
_entity.type
_entity.pdbx_description
1 polymer ?
#
loop_
_entity_poly.entity_id
_entity_poly.type
_entity_poly.pdbx_seq_one_letter_code
_entity_poly.pdbx_strand_id
1 'polypeptide(L)'
;MDKLATLDEKGTPTPYGLIDDWDYVNSTFLKLHVRTDAKWQTDFEGLYENEYFTAADVIFTLDLMLDQNANLNYEKLKWIDSYEIDTINDNYVNVYIDSDPNTVEKEPYAFAMEDLSVYPYPEHYLNVASSIAQIVASSRWEKFGEFPFGTGKYVYSMTESNPNIALVFEKYTNWFDVGAIDGSSLSIDFDKIELQKYSDTYAMRLEMQEGSLDIADFGKDP
;
A
#
# COMPACT_ATOMS: atom_id res chain seq x y z
N MET A 1 0.98 4.37 3.68
CA MET A 1 -0.05 3.34 3.43
C MET A 1 0.55 1.99 3.79
N ASP A 2 -0.25 1.02 4.22
CA ASP A 2 0.25 -0.35 4.42
C ASP A 2 0.20 -1.13 3.12
N LYS A 3 1.02 -2.18 3.00
CA LYS A 3 1.08 -3.02 1.81
C LYS A 3 0.09 -4.18 1.89
N LEU A 4 -0.28 -4.74 0.74
CA LEU A 4 -1.03 -6.00 0.66
C LEU A 4 -0.25 -7.11 1.39
N ALA A 5 0.94 -7.46 0.91
CA ALA A 5 1.86 -8.35 1.60
C ALA A 5 3.05 -7.57 2.22
N THR A 6 3.41 -7.92 3.45
CA THR A 6 4.62 -7.42 4.12
C THR A 6 5.64 -8.54 4.24
N LEU A 7 6.91 -8.24 3.95
CA LEU A 7 8.02 -9.17 4.11
C LEU A 7 8.92 -8.72 5.26
N ASP A 8 9.54 -9.67 5.95
CA ASP A 8 10.60 -9.39 6.92
C ASP A 8 11.93 -9.02 6.23
N GLU A 9 12.97 -8.73 7.02
CA GLU A 9 14.30 -8.37 6.52
C GLU A 9 14.98 -9.45 5.65
N LYS A 10 14.45 -10.68 5.67
CA LYS A 10 14.95 -11.83 4.89
C LYS A 10 14.08 -12.10 3.65
N GLY A 11 13.04 -11.31 3.40
CA GLY A 11 12.08 -11.53 2.32
C GLY A 11 11.01 -12.57 2.65
N THR A 12 10.85 -12.95 3.93
CA THR A 12 9.82 -13.90 4.35
C THR A 12 8.49 -13.18 4.51
N PRO A 13 7.38 -13.66 3.90
CA PRO A 13 6.07 -13.05 4.10
C PRO A 13 5.62 -13.09 5.56
N THR A 14 4.93 -12.04 5.99
CA THR A 14 4.47 -11.84 7.39
C THR A 14 2.97 -11.51 7.42
N PRO A 15 2.25 -11.82 8.52
CA PRO A 15 0.81 -11.58 8.64
C PRO A 15 0.46 -10.10 8.95
N TYR A 16 1.44 -9.20 8.84
CA TYR A 16 1.30 -7.80 9.24
C TYR A 16 0.89 -6.87 8.09
N GLY A 17 0.66 -7.42 6.90
CA GLY A 17 0.07 -6.69 5.78
C GLY A 17 -1.45 -6.61 5.90
N LEU A 18 -2.06 -6.14 4.82
CA LEU A 18 -3.50 -6.17 4.62
C LEU A 18 -3.99 -7.56 4.18
N ILE A 19 -3.08 -8.39 3.67
CA ILE A 19 -3.20 -9.84 3.62
C ILE A 19 -2.51 -10.38 4.88
N ASP A 20 -3.29 -11.00 5.76
CA ASP A 20 -2.82 -11.48 7.06
C ASP A 20 -2.72 -13.02 7.16
N ASP A 21 -3.23 -13.73 6.15
CA ASP A 21 -3.04 -15.17 5.97
C ASP A 21 -3.03 -15.53 4.48
N TRP A 22 -2.31 -16.61 4.13
CA TRP A 22 -2.23 -17.11 2.76
C TRP A 22 -1.97 -18.61 2.71
N ASP A 23 -2.56 -19.29 1.72
CA ASP A 23 -2.40 -20.72 1.52
C ASP A 23 -2.09 -21.04 0.05
N TYR A 24 -1.03 -21.82 -0.16
CA TYR A 24 -0.75 -22.43 -1.46
C TYR A 24 -1.54 -23.73 -1.55
N VAL A 25 -2.81 -23.61 -1.96
CA VAL A 25 -3.72 -24.76 -2.13
C VAL A 25 -3.09 -25.82 -3.04
N ASN A 26 -2.34 -25.37 -4.05
CA ASN A 26 -1.39 -26.16 -4.81
C ASN A 26 -0.30 -25.25 -5.42
N SER A 27 0.51 -25.78 -6.33
CA SER A 27 1.63 -25.06 -6.95
C SER A 27 1.22 -23.88 -7.84
N THR A 28 -0.04 -23.82 -8.29
CA THR A 28 -0.54 -22.80 -9.21
C THR A 28 -1.80 -22.08 -8.70
N PHE A 29 -2.13 -22.25 -7.42
CA PHE A 29 -3.29 -21.61 -6.79
C PHE A 29 -2.92 -21.11 -5.39
N LEU A 30 -2.95 -19.79 -5.26
CA LEU A 30 -2.71 -19.05 -4.03
C LEU A 30 -4.04 -18.47 -3.53
N LYS A 31 -4.38 -18.75 -2.28
CA LYS A 31 -5.55 -18.19 -1.60
C LYS A 31 -5.09 -17.17 -0.57
N LEU A 32 -5.61 -15.95 -0.63
CA LEU A 32 -5.22 -14.83 0.23
C LEU A 32 -6.38 -14.46 1.13
N HIS A 33 -6.16 -14.33 2.44
CA HIS A 33 -7.13 -13.78 3.37
C HIS A 33 -6.90 -12.27 3.54
N VAL A 34 -7.97 -11.51 3.37
CA VAL A 34 -7.99 -10.05 3.53
C VAL A 34 -8.35 -9.72 4.97
N ARG A 35 -7.52 -8.90 5.58
CA ARG A 35 -7.72 -8.36 6.93
C ARG A 35 -9.03 -7.58 7.03
N THR A 36 -9.92 -8.00 7.93
CA THR A 36 -11.28 -7.45 8.05
C THR A 36 -11.40 -6.22 8.95
N ASP A 37 -10.39 -5.92 9.76
CA ASP A 37 -10.37 -4.79 10.69
C ASP A 37 -9.62 -3.56 10.15
N ALA A 38 -9.05 -3.66 8.94
CA ALA A 38 -8.36 -2.56 8.28
C ALA A 38 -9.36 -1.54 7.71
N LYS A 39 -9.08 -0.24 7.94
CA LYS A 39 -9.88 0.88 7.45
C LYS A 39 -9.06 1.81 6.58
N TRP A 40 -9.72 2.35 5.57
CA TRP A 40 -9.20 3.50 4.84
C TRP A 40 -9.31 4.75 5.72
N GLN A 41 -8.26 5.58 5.65
CA GLN A 41 -8.30 6.95 6.13
C GLN A 41 -9.38 7.72 5.37
N THR A 42 -9.98 8.71 6.02
CA THR A 42 -10.94 9.61 5.39
C THR A 42 -10.27 10.34 4.22
N ASP A 43 -10.94 10.36 3.08
CA ASP A 43 -10.46 11.11 1.93
C ASP A 43 -10.46 12.62 2.21
N PHE A 44 -9.67 13.37 1.45
CA PHE A 44 -9.53 14.82 1.65
C PHE A 44 -10.84 15.60 1.51
N GLU A 45 -11.81 15.09 0.76
CA GLU A 45 -13.11 15.75 0.57
C GLU A 45 -14.14 15.34 1.62
N GLY A 46 -13.82 14.37 2.49
CA GLY A 46 -14.75 13.82 3.49
C GLY A 46 -15.96 13.12 2.86
N LEU A 47 -15.79 12.57 1.65
CA LEU A 47 -16.86 11.82 0.97
C LEU A 47 -17.05 10.42 1.54
N TYR A 48 -15.97 9.84 2.08
CA TYR A 48 -15.84 8.46 2.52
C TYR A 48 -15.09 8.43 3.87
N GLU A 49 -15.84 8.45 4.98
CA GLU A 49 -15.24 8.62 6.32
C GLU A 49 -14.99 7.31 7.08
N ASN A 50 -15.63 6.21 6.68
CA ASN A 50 -15.66 4.94 7.44
C ASN A 50 -15.54 3.70 6.54
N GLU A 51 -14.80 3.80 5.44
CA GLU A 51 -14.65 2.71 4.49
C GLU A 51 -13.65 1.67 5.00
N TYR A 52 -14.04 0.40 4.94
CA TYR A 52 -13.18 -0.72 5.25
C TYR A 52 -12.35 -1.10 4.03
N PHE A 53 -11.14 -1.62 4.28
CA PHE A 53 -10.39 -2.32 3.26
C PHE A 53 -11.03 -3.69 3.02
N THR A 54 -11.26 -4.04 1.76
CA THR A 54 -11.98 -5.27 1.38
C THR A 54 -11.28 -6.01 0.25
N ALA A 55 -11.75 -7.22 -0.06
CA ALA A 55 -11.28 -7.95 -1.24
C ALA A 55 -11.51 -7.17 -2.56
N ALA A 56 -12.53 -6.31 -2.64
CA ALA A 56 -12.74 -5.47 -3.82
C ALA A 56 -11.56 -4.50 -4.06
N ASP A 57 -10.99 -3.94 -2.99
CA ASP A 57 -9.80 -3.09 -3.09
C ASP A 57 -8.58 -3.89 -3.58
N VAL A 58 -8.46 -5.16 -3.19
CA VAL A 58 -7.40 -6.06 -3.69
C VAL A 58 -7.57 -6.30 -5.18
N ILE A 59 -8.76 -6.69 -5.64
CA ILE A 59 -9.06 -6.92 -7.06
C ILE A 59 -8.77 -5.66 -7.87
N PHE A 60 -9.26 -4.51 -7.42
CA PHE A 60 -9.04 -3.23 -8.07
C PHE A 60 -7.55 -2.85 -8.13
N THR A 61 -6.81 -3.14 -7.06
CA THR A 61 -5.35 -2.95 -7.05
C THR A 61 -4.67 -3.83 -8.08
N LEU A 62 -5.05 -5.11 -8.19
CA LEU A 62 -4.49 -6.02 -9.19
C LEU A 62 -4.82 -5.58 -10.61
N ASP A 63 -6.06 -5.14 -10.86
CA ASP A 63 -6.48 -4.57 -12.15
C ASP A 63 -5.55 -3.42 -12.55
N LEU A 64 -5.31 -2.46 -11.65
CA LEU A 64 -4.39 -1.34 -11.89
C LEU A 64 -2.93 -1.78 -12.08
N MET A 65 -2.46 -2.75 -11.30
CA MET A 65 -1.06 -3.19 -11.37
C MET A 65 -0.77 -4.02 -12.63
N LEU A 66 -1.76 -4.68 -13.21
CA LEU A 66 -1.62 -5.46 -14.44
C LEU A 66 -1.85 -4.65 -15.73
N ASP A 67 -2.31 -3.39 -15.63
CA ASP A 67 -2.59 -2.53 -16.77
C ASP A 67 -1.44 -1.52 -17.02
N GLN A 68 -0.96 -1.49 -18.27
CA GLN A 68 0.13 -0.63 -18.72
C GLN A 68 -0.16 0.89 -18.63
N ASN A 69 -1.42 1.31 -18.56
CA ASN A 69 -1.79 2.71 -18.40
C ASN A 69 -1.58 3.20 -16.96
N ALA A 70 -1.62 2.29 -15.98
CA ALA A 70 -1.48 2.60 -14.56
C ALA A 70 -0.11 2.21 -14.00
N ASN A 71 0.48 1.10 -14.48
CA ASN A 71 1.75 0.58 -13.96
C ASN A 71 2.78 0.37 -15.08
N LEU A 72 3.89 1.12 -15.04
CA LEU A 72 5.01 0.93 -15.97
C LEU A 72 5.70 -0.44 -15.81
N ASN A 73 5.52 -1.09 -14.66
CA ASN A 73 6.10 -2.40 -14.36
C ASN A 73 5.05 -3.53 -14.41
N TYR A 74 3.95 -3.36 -15.14
CA TYR A 74 2.87 -4.36 -15.22
C TYR A 74 3.35 -5.76 -15.61
N GLU A 75 4.41 -5.82 -16.42
CA GLU A 75 5.12 -7.04 -16.83
C GLU A 75 5.61 -7.90 -15.66
N LYS A 76 5.89 -7.30 -14.49
CA LYS A 76 6.36 -8.05 -13.31
C LYS A 76 5.29 -8.99 -12.76
N LEU A 77 4.02 -8.67 -12.94
CA LEU A 77 2.89 -9.45 -12.43
C LEU A 77 2.30 -10.40 -13.46
N LYS A 78 2.94 -10.62 -14.61
CA LYS A 78 2.46 -11.52 -15.66
C LYS A 78 2.34 -12.99 -15.25
N TRP A 79 2.94 -13.36 -14.12
CA TRP A 79 2.73 -14.67 -13.51
C TRP A 79 1.29 -14.86 -12.98
N ILE A 80 0.51 -13.79 -12.84
CA ILE A 80 -0.91 -13.85 -12.49
C ILE A 80 -1.71 -14.16 -13.75
N ASP A 81 -2.34 -15.34 -13.77
CA ASP A 81 -3.23 -15.75 -14.86
C ASP A 81 -4.61 -15.12 -14.71
N SER A 82 -5.17 -15.23 -13.50
CA SER A 82 -6.47 -14.68 -13.14
C SER A 82 -6.62 -14.56 -11.62
N TYR A 83 -7.63 -13.82 -11.19
CA TYR A 83 -7.96 -13.65 -9.78
C TYR A 83 -9.45 -13.40 -9.62
N GLU A 84 -9.99 -13.78 -8.48
CA GLU A 84 -11.40 -13.59 -8.15
C GLU A 84 -11.61 -13.53 -6.63
N ILE A 85 -12.68 -12.88 -6.21
CA ILE A 85 -13.15 -12.96 -4.83
C ILE A 85 -13.76 -14.35 -4.63
N ASP A 86 -13.44 -15.02 -3.52
CA ASP A 86 -14.03 -16.31 -3.18
C ASP A 86 -15.56 -16.16 -2.99
N THR A 87 -16.32 -16.91 -3.79
CA THR A 87 -17.78 -16.89 -3.78
C THR A 87 -18.43 -17.32 -2.46
N ILE A 88 -17.69 -18.02 -1.59
CA ILE A 88 -18.16 -18.51 -0.29
C ILE A 88 -17.82 -17.50 0.82
N ASN A 89 -16.68 -16.81 0.71
CA ASN A 89 -16.21 -15.86 1.72
C ASN A 89 -15.55 -14.66 1.04
N ASP A 90 -16.22 -13.52 1.12
CA ASP A 90 -15.82 -12.25 0.49
C ASP A 90 -14.56 -11.61 1.07
N ASN A 91 -13.98 -12.20 2.12
CA ASN A 91 -12.68 -11.80 2.67
C ASN A 91 -11.53 -12.62 2.07
N TYR A 92 -11.77 -13.51 1.11
CA TYR A 92 -10.72 -14.24 0.43
C TYR A 92 -10.61 -13.82 -1.04
N VAL A 93 -9.37 -13.72 -1.50
CA VAL A 93 -9.02 -13.55 -2.92
C VAL A 93 -8.28 -14.79 -3.38
N ASN A 94 -8.79 -15.41 -4.43
CA ASN A 94 -8.15 -16.51 -5.12
C ASN A 94 -7.28 -15.94 -6.25
N VAL A 95 -6.00 -16.31 -6.28
CA VAL A 95 -5.04 -15.93 -7.32
C VAL A 95 -4.55 -17.19 -8.01
N TYR A 96 -4.78 -17.28 -9.31
CA TYR A 96 -4.33 -18.37 -10.17
C TYR A 96 -3.02 -17.99 -10.85
N ILE A 97 -2.04 -18.87 -10.77
CA ILE A 97 -0.66 -18.62 -11.18
C ILE A 97 -0.38 -19.31 -12.51
N ASP A 98 0.29 -18.58 -13.40
CA ASP A 98 0.92 -19.09 -14.60
C ASP A 98 2.22 -18.34 -14.90
N SER A 99 3.35 -18.87 -14.42
CA SER A 99 4.65 -18.19 -14.59
C SER A 99 5.10 -18.04 -16.05
N ASP A 100 4.63 -18.89 -16.97
CA ASP A 100 4.89 -18.75 -18.41
C ASP A 100 3.61 -19.03 -19.21
N PRO A 101 2.85 -17.99 -19.59
CA PRO A 101 1.60 -18.16 -20.34
C PRO A 101 1.81 -18.69 -21.77
N ASN A 102 3.05 -18.88 -22.22
CA ASN A 102 3.35 -19.48 -23.52
C ASN A 102 3.41 -21.02 -23.48
N THR A 103 3.37 -21.62 -22.29
CA THR A 103 3.32 -23.07 -22.16
C THR A 103 1.88 -23.57 -21.98
N VAL A 104 1.66 -24.86 -22.24
CA VAL A 104 0.32 -25.47 -22.15
C VAL A 104 -0.06 -25.76 -20.69
N GLU A 105 0.95 -26.03 -19.86
CA GLU A 105 0.78 -26.38 -18.45
C GLU A 105 1.00 -25.12 -17.60
N LYS A 106 0.11 -24.89 -16.62
CA LYS A 106 0.28 -23.77 -15.69
C LYS A 106 1.55 -23.96 -14.86
N GLU A 107 2.41 -22.95 -14.83
CA GLU A 107 3.70 -23.02 -14.14
C GLU A 107 3.68 -22.32 -12.77
N PRO A 108 4.30 -22.90 -11.73
CA PRO A 108 4.37 -22.28 -10.40
C PRO A 108 5.25 -21.03 -10.38
N TYR A 109 4.99 -20.14 -9.42
CA TYR A 109 5.76 -18.91 -9.22
C TYR A 109 6.15 -18.72 -7.74
N ALA A 110 7.46 -18.72 -7.47
CA ALA A 110 7.97 -18.72 -6.09
C ALA A 110 7.94 -17.34 -5.40
N PHE A 111 7.94 -16.26 -6.17
CA PHE A 111 8.04 -14.88 -5.66
C PHE A 111 6.68 -14.19 -5.53
N ALA A 112 5.58 -14.94 -5.55
CA ALA A 112 4.23 -14.39 -5.60
C ALA A 112 3.96 -13.40 -4.45
N MET A 113 4.32 -13.76 -3.22
CA MET A 113 4.12 -12.88 -2.06
C MET A 113 5.05 -11.66 -2.04
N GLU A 114 6.24 -11.76 -2.66
CA GLU A 114 7.15 -10.63 -2.80
C GLU A 114 6.60 -9.62 -3.80
N ASP A 115 6.12 -10.10 -4.94
CA ASP A 115 5.51 -9.27 -5.97
C ASP A 115 4.16 -8.67 -5.56
N LEU A 116 3.42 -9.36 -4.69
CA LEU A 116 2.21 -8.84 -4.05
C LEU A 116 2.53 -7.85 -2.91
N SER A 117 3.80 -7.51 -2.65
CA SER A 117 4.20 -6.49 -1.67
C SER A 117 4.03 -5.05 -2.21
N VAL A 118 2.81 -4.76 -2.69
CA VAL A 118 2.37 -3.48 -3.26
C VAL A 118 1.44 -2.72 -2.32
N TYR A 119 1.31 -1.41 -2.53
CA TYR A 119 0.31 -0.60 -1.82
C TYR A 119 -1.04 -0.70 -2.53
N PRO A 120 -2.14 -0.90 -1.79
CA PRO A 120 -3.47 -0.96 -2.38
C PRO A 120 -3.95 0.41 -2.85
N TYR A 121 -4.97 0.39 -3.72
CA TYR A 121 -5.75 1.55 -4.13
C TYR A 121 -7.19 1.48 -3.62
N PRO A 122 -7.80 2.59 -3.20
CA PRO A 122 -9.17 2.63 -2.70
C PRO A 122 -10.18 2.52 -3.84
N GLU A 123 -10.79 1.34 -4.02
CA GLU A 123 -11.74 1.06 -5.10
C GLU A 123 -12.93 2.02 -5.04
N HIS A 124 -13.52 2.18 -3.85
CA HIS A 124 -14.68 3.02 -3.61
C HIS A 124 -14.49 4.49 -4.05
N TYR A 125 -13.25 4.98 -4.00
CA TYR A 125 -12.92 6.36 -4.38
C TYR A 125 -12.48 6.46 -5.84
N LEU A 126 -11.62 5.55 -6.33
CA LEU A 126 -10.98 5.68 -7.64
C LEU A 126 -11.75 5.01 -8.78
N ASN A 127 -12.59 4.02 -8.51
CA ASN A 127 -13.31 3.26 -9.54
C ASN A 127 -14.53 4.02 -10.09
N VAL A 128 -14.29 5.15 -10.77
CA VAL A 128 -15.34 6.07 -11.24
C VAL A 128 -15.59 6.05 -12.75
N ALA A 129 -14.89 5.20 -13.49
CA ALA A 129 -14.98 5.15 -14.94
C ALA A 129 -14.98 3.70 -15.46
N SER A 130 -15.29 3.51 -16.74
CA SER A 130 -15.47 2.18 -17.32
C SER A 130 -14.17 1.50 -17.78
N SER A 131 -13.03 2.18 -17.70
CA SER A 131 -11.72 1.61 -18.02
C SER A 131 -10.61 2.21 -17.18
N ILE A 132 -9.51 1.47 -17.01
CA ILE A 132 -8.33 1.91 -16.26
C ILE A 132 -7.73 3.18 -16.86
N ALA A 133 -7.62 3.26 -18.19
CA ALA A 133 -7.14 4.47 -18.86
C ALA A 133 -7.97 5.72 -18.52
N GLN A 134 -9.29 5.57 -18.33
CA GLN A 134 -10.16 6.68 -17.91
C GLN A 134 -10.04 6.97 -16.41
N ILE A 135 -9.86 5.94 -15.58
CA ILE A 135 -9.62 6.08 -14.14
C ILE A 135 -8.35 6.91 -13.90
N VAL A 136 -7.22 6.54 -14.51
CA VAL A 136 -5.94 7.25 -14.32
C VAL A 136 -5.93 8.67 -14.90
N ALA A 137 -6.82 8.96 -15.84
CA ALA A 137 -7.00 10.29 -16.41
C ALA A 137 -8.07 11.13 -15.68
N SER A 138 -8.71 10.58 -14.65
CA SER A 138 -9.79 11.25 -13.92
C SER A 138 -9.27 12.30 -12.95
N SER A 139 -10.12 13.28 -12.63
CA SER A 139 -9.80 14.27 -11.58
C SER A 139 -9.68 13.65 -10.19
N ARG A 140 -10.35 12.53 -9.92
CA ARG A 140 -10.19 11.80 -8.65
C ARG A 140 -8.78 11.19 -8.53
N TRP A 141 -8.24 10.68 -9.62
CA TRP A 141 -6.86 10.15 -9.64
C TRP A 141 -5.83 11.25 -9.43
N GLU A 142 -5.96 12.37 -10.14
CA GLU A 142 -5.12 13.56 -9.95
C GLU A 142 -5.17 14.04 -8.49
N LYS A 143 -6.39 14.19 -7.94
CA LYS A 143 -6.61 14.61 -6.56
C LYS A 143 -6.05 13.61 -5.53
N PHE A 144 -6.18 12.31 -5.78
CA PHE A 144 -5.55 11.29 -4.93
C PHE A 144 -4.02 11.39 -4.95
N GLY A 145 -3.42 11.76 -6.08
CA GLY A 145 -1.98 12.03 -6.16
C GLY A 145 -1.53 13.25 -5.34
N GLU A 146 -2.38 14.29 -5.24
CA GLU A 146 -2.12 15.49 -4.45
C GLU A 146 -2.40 15.31 -2.95
N PHE A 147 -3.45 14.54 -2.63
CA PHE A 147 -3.95 14.30 -1.28
C PHE A 147 -4.11 12.80 -1.03
N PRO A 148 -3.01 12.04 -0.96
CA PRO A 148 -3.08 10.60 -0.79
C PRO A 148 -3.62 10.26 0.59
N PHE A 149 -4.47 9.24 0.62
CA PHE A 149 -4.95 8.61 1.84
C PHE A 149 -4.80 7.10 1.69
N GLY A 150 -4.70 6.37 2.80
CA GLY A 150 -4.57 4.93 2.74
C GLY A 150 -4.97 4.22 4.00
N THR A 151 -4.43 3.03 4.22
CA THR A 151 -4.69 2.22 5.41
C THR A 151 -3.62 2.37 6.50
N GLY A 152 -2.66 3.28 6.30
CA GLY A 152 -1.45 3.37 7.12
C GLY A 152 -1.64 4.02 8.50
N LYS A 153 -0.61 3.87 9.33
CA LYS A 153 -0.52 4.43 10.70
C LYS A 153 -0.66 5.95 10.80
N TYR A 154 -0.32 6.67 9.75
CA TYR A 154 -0.34 8.13 9.75
C TYR A 154 -1.11 8.67 8.55
N VAL A 155 -1.90 9.70 8.81
CA VAL A 155 -2.70 10.45 7.84
C VAL A 155 -1.86 11.63 7.35
N TYR A 156 -1.88 11.86 6.04
CA TYR A 156 -1.28 13.04 5.46
C TYR A 156 -2.11 14.29 5.83
N SER A 157 -1.44 15.27 6.42
CA SER A 157 -2.02 16.56 6.80
C SER A 157 -1.27 17.68 6.09
N MET A 158 -1.98 18.49 5.32
CA MET A 158 -1.39 19.73 4.79
C MET A 158 -1.52 20.83 5.83
N THR A 159 -0.40 21.38 6.27
CA THR A 159 -0.39 22.65 7.00
C THR A 159 0.23 23.73 6.12
N GLU A 160 -0.55 24.72 5.71
CA GLU A 160 -0.07 25.92 4.99
C GLU A 160 0.83 26.83 5.87
N SER A 161 0.98 26.51 7.15
CA SER A 161 1.47 27.44 8.17
C SER A 161 3.00 27.54 8.28
N ASN A 162 3.79 26.67 7.63
CA ASN A 162 5.26 26.74 7.73
C ASN A 162 5.95 26.45 6.39
N PRO A 163 6.65 27.43 5.78
CA PRO A 163 7.32 27.25 4.48
C PRO A 163 8.47 26.24 4.52
N ASN A 164 8.98 25.87 5.70
CA ASN A 164 10.05 24.89 5.88
C ASN A 164 9.54 23.46 6.14
N ILE A 165 8.25 23.30 6.47
CA ILE A 165 7.63 21.98 6.63
C ILE A 165 7.10 21.55 5.27
N ALA A 166 7.65 20.45 4.76
CA ALA A 166 7.26 19.90 3.49
C ALA A 166 6.01 19.03 3.59
N LEU A 167 5.88 18.24 4.66
CA LEU A 167 4.75 17.35 4.90
C LEU A 167 4.52 17.19 6.40
N VAL A 168 3.26 17.13 6.82
CA VAL A 168 2.88 16.74 8.18
C VAL A 168 2.11 15.43 8.11
N PHE A 169 2.39 14.55 9.06
CA PHE A 169 1.68 13.31 9.24
C PHE A 169 1.16 13.22 10.67
N GLU A 170 -0.13 12.94 10.81
CA GLU A 170 -0.77 12.80 12.12
C GLU A 170 -1.15 11.35 12.34
N LYS A 171 -1.09 10.90 13.59
CA LYS A 171 -1.46 9.54 13.96
C LYS A 171 -2.91 9.21 13.55
N TYR A 172 -3.09 8.09 12.85
CA TYR A 172 -4.41 7.57 12.50
C TYR A 172 -4.94 6.70 13.65
N THR A 173 -5.98 7.18 14.32
CA THR A 173 -6.53 6.54 15.54
C THR A 173 -7.33 5.26 15.28
N ASN A 174 -7.75 5.04 14.04
CA ASN A 174 -8.48 3.84 13.61
C ASN A 174 -7.58 2.82 12.91
N TRP A 175 -6.26 2.96 13.03
CA TRP A 175 -5.33 1.99 12.48
C TRP A 175 -5.47 0.64 13.22
N PHE A 176 -5.35 -0.47 12.50
CA PHE A 176 -5.67 -1.82 12.98
C PHE A 176 -4.64 -2.40 13.98
N ASP A 177 -3.76 -1.57 14.54
CA ASP A 177 -2.84 -1.88 15.65
C ASP A 177 -1.93 -3.13 15.49
N VAL A 178 -1.76 -3.65 14.27
CA VAL A 178 -0.88 -4.79 13.97
C VAL A 178 0.44 -4.33 13.37
N GLY A 179 1.51 -4.44 14.15
CA GLY A 179 2.86 -3.99 13.79
C GLY A 179 3.65 -4.94 12.90
N ALA A 180 4.31 -4.38 11.88
CA ALA A 180 5.06 -5.05 10.82
C ALA A 180 6.32 -5.88 11.19
N ILE A 181 6.65 -6.10 12.48
CA ILE A 181 7.99 -6.63 12.82
C ILE A 181 7.98 -7.86 13.75
N ASP A 182 7.08 -8.02 14.72
CA ASP A 182 7.15 -9.18 15.65
C ASP A 182 5.86 -9.53 16.43
N GLY A 183 4.71 -8.92 16.13
CA GLY A 183 3.46 -9.20 16.84
C GLY A 183 3.35 -8.53 18.21
N SER A 184 4.30 -7.67 18.57
CA SER A 184 4.11 -6.71 19.67
C SER A 184 3.10 -5.62 19.26
N SER A 185 2.27 -5.16 20.21
CA SER A 185 1.45 -3.97 19.97
C SER A 185 2.38 -2.79 19.79
N LEU A 186 2.55 -2.34 18.55
CA LEU A 186 3.25 -1.09 18.30
C LEU A 186 2.26 0.02 18.64
N SER A 187 2.32 0.53 19.88
CA SER A 187 1.80 1.87 20.11
C SER A 187 2.44 2.78 19.06
N ILE A 188 1.62 3.50 18.31
CA ILE A 188 2.15 4.57 17.47
C ILE A 188 2.75 5.58 18.45
N ASP A 189 4.09 5.60 18.53
CA ASP A 189 4.85 6.33 19.55
C ASP A 189 4.86 7.84 19.30
N PHE A 190 4.61 8.27 18.06
CA PHE A 190 4.57 9.67 17.67
C PHE A 190 3.13 10.07 17.33
N ASP A 191 2.63 11.12 17.97
CA ASP A 191 1.33 11.70 17.61
C ASP A 191 1.41 12.47 16.28
N LYS A 192 2.61 12.98 15.94
CA LYS A 192 2.87 13.80 14.77
C LYS A 192 4.29 13.55 14.24
N ILE A 193 4.43 13.48 12.92
CA ILE A 193 5.71 13.49 12.22
C ILE A 193 5.72 14.70 11.27
N GLU A 194 6.74 15.53 11.38
CA GLU A 194 6.95 16.67 10.48
C GLU A 194 8.17 16.40 9.61
N LEU A 195 7.98 16.36 8.29
CA LEU A 195 9.09 16.24 7.36
C LEU A 195 9.48 17.63 6.89
N GLN A 196 10.75 17.95 7.12
CA GLN A 196 11.36 19.19 6.66
C GLN A 196 12.25 18.91 5.46
N LYS A 197 12.27 19.84 4.50
CA LYS A 197 13.18 19.76 3.34
C LYS A 197 14.34 20.72 3.57
N TYR A 198 15.55 20.18 3.49
CA TYR A 198 16.77 20.96 3.52
C TYR A 198 17.41 20.99 2.13
N SER A 199 18.04 22.12 1.80
CA SER A 199 18.75 22.30 0.54
C SER A 199 19.98 21.41 0.40
N ASP A 200 20.60 21.05 1.54
CA ASP A 200 21.84 20.30 1.59
C ASP A 200 22.04 19.63 2.96
N THR A 201 23.03 18.72 3.01
CA THR A 201 23.37 17.95 4.21
C THR A 201 23.99 18.81 5.31
N TYR A 202 24.58 19.96 4.99
CA TYR A 202 25.19 20.85 5.98
C TYR A 202 24.13 21.57 6.80
N ALA A 203 23.11 22.15 6.16
CA ALA A 203 21.96 22.75 6.82
C ALA A 203 21.26 21.73 7.73
N MET A 204 21.02 20.52 7.24
CA MET A 204 20.42 19.45 8.05
C MET A 204 21.29 19.05 9.25
N ARG A 205 22.62 19.03 9.11
CA ARG A 205 23.53 18.76 10.25
C ARG A 205 23.48 19.85 11.30
N LEU A 206 23.39 21.12 10.89
CA LEU A 206 23.27 22.23 11.84
C LEU A 206 22.00 22.10 12.68
N GLU A 207 20.86 21.85 12.02
CA GLU A 207 19.57 21.68 12.68
C GLU A 207 19.56 20.47 13.64
N MET A 208 20.19 19.36 13.22
CA MET A 208 20.37 18.20 14.10
C MET A 208 21.27 18.50 15.31
N GLN A 209 22.31 19.33 15.16
CA GLN A 209 23.17 19.77 16.27
C GLN A 209 22.45 20.73 17.22
N GLU A 210 21.58 21.57 16.68
CA GLU A 210 20.75 22.51 17.44
C GLU A 210 19.57 21.81 18.15
N GLY A 211 19.27 20.57 17.76
CA GLY A 211 18.23 19.74 18.37
C GLY A 211 16.83 20.02 17.82
N SER A 212 16.72 20.67 16.66
CA SER A 212 15.45 20.91 15.95
C SER A 212 15.02 19.72 15.08
N LEU A 213 15.90 18.74 14.88
CA LEU A 213 15.63 17.48 14.18
C LEU A 213 15.88 16.27 15.08
N ASP A 214 14.88 15.41 15.21
CA ASP A 214 14.99 14.15 15.94
C ASP A 214 15.64 13.04 15.11
N ILE A 215 15.33 12.99 13.81
CA ILE A 215 15.78 11.96 12.87
C ILE A 215 16.19 12.63 11.55
N ALA A 216 17.33 12.22 10.98
CA ALA A 216 17.83 12.70 9.70
C ALA A 216 18.34 11.54 8.84
N ASP A 217 17.97 11.54 7.56
CA ASP A 217 18.56 10.66 6.54
C ASP A 217 19.48 11.51 5.64
N PHE A 218 20.78 11.27 5.72
CA PHE A 218 21.79 12.00 4.95
C PHE A 218 21.94 11.48 3.51
N GLY A 219 21.14 10.47 3.11
CA GLY A 219 21.35 9.71 1.89
C GLY A 219 22.65 8.92 1.95
N LYS A 220 22.88 8.11 0.90
CA LYS A 220 24.25 7.65 0.62
C LYS A 220 24.97 8.80 -0.05
N ASP A 221 26.08 9.26 0.54
CA ASP A 221 27.04 10.09 -0.18
C ASP A 221 27.31 9.40 -1.54
N PRO A 222 27.10 10.09 -2.68
CA PRO A 222 27.31 9.49 -4.00
C PRO A 222 28.76 9.03 -4.24
#